data_AF-A0A8U0MCM4-F1
#
_entry.id   AF-A0A8U0MCM4-F1
#
_cell.length_a   1.000
_cell.length_b   1.000
_cell.length_c   1.000
_cell.angle_alpha   90.00
_cell.angle_beta   90.00
_cell.angle_gamma   90.00
#
_symmetry.space_group_name_H-M   'P 1'
#
loop_
_entity.id
_entity.type
_entity.pdbx_description
1 polymer ?
#
loop_
_entity_poly.entity_id
_entity_poly.type
_entity_poly.pdbx_seq_one_letter_code
_entity_poly.pdbx_strand_id
1 'polypeptide(L)' 'MLMNTLIVVTGYGSVKPIPWRRAYLNLDEEAAIQRFVFAYPHARDVSAASIQFDDELSIGANGILSSSYSANTSI' A
#
# COMPACT_ATOMS: atom_id res chain seq x y z
N MET A 1 -11.53 18.70 4.71
CA MET A 1 -10.45 18.36 3.77
C MET A 1 -10.68 16.93 3.31
N LEU A 2 -10.47 16.63 2.02
CA LEU A 2 -10.60 15.27 1.50
C LEU A 2 -9.28 14.56 1.78
N MET A 3 -9.29 13.61 2.70
CA MET A 3 -8.08 12.88 3.08
C MET A 3 -7.75 11.86 2.00
N ASN A 4 -6.56 11.95 1.41
CA ASN A 4 -6.12 10.99 0.41
C ASN A 4 -5.67 9.70 1.10
N THR A 5 -5.98 8.56 0.49
CA THR A 5 -5.60 7.25 1.02
C THR A 5 -4.81 6.49 -0.03
N LEU A 6 -3.56 6.16 0.28
CA LEU A 6 -2.73 5.25 -0.51
C LEU A 6 -2.83 3.85 0.09
N ILE A 7 -3.23 2.88 -0.70
CA ILE A 7 -3.23 1.46 -0.32
C ILE A 7 -2.11 0.76 -1.05
N VAL A 8 -1.14 0.26 -0.29
CA VAL A 8 -0.04 -0.54 -0.82
C VAL A 8 -0.36 -2.00 -0.59
N VAL A 9 -0.56 -2.74 -1.69
CA VAL A 9 -0.78 -4.18 -1.67
C VAL A 9 0.53 -4.88 -1.99
N THR A 10 0.93 -5.81 -1.11
CA THR A 10 2.10 -6.67 -1.27
C THR A 10 1.64 -8.12 -1.32
N GLY A 11 2.12 -8.87 -2.30
CA GLY A 11 1.92 -10.32 -2.39
C GLY A 11 3.21 -11.03 -2.75
N TYR A 12 3.29 -12.31 -2.41
CA TYR A 12 4.46 -13.14 -2.64
C TYR A 12 4.15 -14.27 -3.63
N GLY A 13 5.12 -14.61 -4.46
CA GLY A 13 5.02 -15.78 -5.34
C GLY A 13 5.42 -17.05 -4.60
N SER A 14 4.76 -18.15 -4.91
CA SER A 14 5.09 -19.46 -4.32
C SER A 14 6.47 -20.00 -4.73
N VAL A 15 7.05 -19.49 -5.83
CA VAL A 15 8.30 -20.02 -6.43
C VAL A 15 9.49 -19.09 -6.22
N LYS A 16 9.27 -17.78 -6.03
CA LYS A 16 10.35 -16.81 -5.81
C LYS A 16 9.96 -15.86 -4.67
N PRO A 17 10.86 -15.60 -3.71
CA PRO A 17 10.61 -14.70 -2.58
C PRO A 17 10.63 -13.21 -3.01
N ILE A 18 10.42 -12.91 -4.29
CA ILE A 18 10.38 -11.53 -4.78
C ILE A 18 8.96 -11.00 -4.53
N PRO A 19 8.79 -9.99 -3.68
CA PRO A 19 7.48 -9.42 -3.42
C PRO A 19 6.98 -8.67 -4.65
N TRP A 20 5.76 -8.96 -5.07
CA TRP A 20 4.99 -8.08 -5.95
C TRP A 20 4.37 -6.98 -5.11
N ARG A 21 4.66 -5.73 -5.43
CA ARG A 21 4.12 -4.57 -4.73
C ARG A 21 3.41 -3.67 -5.72
N ARG A 22 2.22 -3.21 -5.35
CA ARG A 22 1.46 -2.25 -6.15
C ARG A 22 0.68 -1.32 -5.24
N ALA A 23 0.65 -0.05 -5.59
CA ALA A 23 -0.06 0.97 -4.83
C ALA A 23 -1.29 1.47 -5.59
N TYR A 24 -2.35 1.76 -4.85
CA TYR A 24 -3.62 2.27 -5.34
C TYR A 24 -3.99 3.52 -4.56
N LEU A 25 -4.36 4.59 -5.26
CA LEU A 25 -4.72 5.86 -4.64
C LEU A 25 -6.24 6.01 -4.62
N ASN A 26 -6.79 6.48 -3.49
CA ASN A 26 -8.20 6.79 -3.27
C ASN A 26 -9.12 5.64 -3.68
N LEU A 27 -8.74 4.44 -3.27
CA LEU A 27 -9.47 3.20 -3.51
C LEU A 27 -9.68 2.49 -2.17
N ASP A 28 -10.79 1.77 -2.04
CA ASP A 28 -11.02 0.93 -0.87
C ASP A 28 -10.07 -0.27 -0.85
N GLU A 29 -9.77 -0.77 0.34
CA GLU A 29 -8.80 -1.86 0.54
C GLU A 29 -9.20 -3.13 -0.21
N GLU A 30 -10.48 -3.50 -0.13
CA GLU A 30 -11.00 -4.67 -0.83
C GLU A 30 -10.89 -4.53 -2.35
N ALA A 31 -11.21 -3.36 -2.90
CA ALA A 31 -11.08 -3.08 -4.31
C ALA A 31 -9.60 -3.11 -4.76
N ALA A 32 -8.68 -2.66 -3.90
CA ALA A 32 -7.25 -2.66 -4.18
C ALA A 32 -6.71 -4.09 -4.23
N ILE A 33 -7.10 -4.92 -3.28
CA ILE A 33 -6.75 -6.34 -3.23
C ILE A 33 -7.31 -7.08 -4.44
N GLN A 34 -8.59 -6.90 -4.80
CA GLN A 34 -9.18 -7.54 -5.97
C GLN A 34 -8.43 -7.18 -7.26
N ARG A 35 -8.11 -5.91 -7.46
CA ARG A 35 -7.31 -5.45 -8.62
C ARG A 35 -5.89 -6.01 -8.60
N PHE A 36 -5.30 -6.18 -7.42
CA PHE A 36 -3.98 -6.77 -7.27
C PHE A 36 -3.98 -8.25 -7.64
N VAL A 37 -4.92 -9.03 -7.10
CA VAL A 37 -5.06 -10.46 -7.39
C VAL A 37 -5.40 -10.70 -8.87
N PHE A 38 -6.21 -9.84 -9.48
CA PHE A 38 -6.48 -9.91 -10.92
C PHE A 38 -5.20 -9.72 -11.76
N ALA A 39 -4.34 -8.77 -11.36
CA ALA A 39 -3.08 -8.52 -12.06
C ALA A 39 -2.02 -9.58 -11.76
N TYR A 40 -2.04 -10.18 -10.58
CA TYR A 40 -1.10 -11.18 -10.11
C TYR A 40 -1.84 -12.42 -9.59
N PRO A 41 -2.42 -13.26 -10.47
CA PRO A 41 -3.24 -14.40 -10.05
C PRO A 41 -2.45 -15.48 -9.28
N HIS A 42 -1.13 -15.47 -9.39
CA HIS A 42 -0.23 -16.36 -8.64
C HIS A 42 0.26 -15.77 -7.31
N ALA A 43 -0.20 -14.57 -6.95
CA ALA A 43 0.10 -13.98 -5.65
C ALA A 43 -0.54 -14.80 -4.53
N ARG A 44 0.29 -15.18 -3.58
CA ARG A 44 -0.05 -15.76 -2.28
C ARG A 44 0.37 -14.77 -1.19
N ASP A 45 -0.16 -14.98 0.02
CA ASP A 45 0.17 -14.14 1.18
C ASP A 45 0.00 -12.64 0.90
N VAL A 46 -1.16 -12.29 0.34
CA VAL A 46 -1.50 -10.91 0.00
C VAL A 46 -1.77 -10.14 1.29
N SER A 47 -1.11 -9.00 1.45
CA SER A 47 -1.27 -8.05 2.55
C SER A 47 -1.49 -6.65 1.99
N ALA A 48 -2.30 -5.86 2.67
CA ALA A 48 -2.54 -4.46 2.32
C ALA A 48 -2.17 -3.56 3.49
N ALA A 49 -1.60 -2.40 3.19
CA ALA A 49 -1.31 -1.35 4.14
C ALA A 49 -1.93 -0.04 3.64
N SER A 50 -2.74 0.60 4.47
CA SER A 50 -3.35 1.89 4.18
C SER A 50 -2.53 3.03 4.80
N ILE A 51 -2.28 4.06 4.01
CA ILE A 51 -1.52 5.24 4.40
C ILE A 51 -2.38 6.45 4.07
N GLN A 52 -2.78 7.17 5.11
CA GLN A 52 -3.54 8.41 4.96
C GLN A 52 -2.57 9.59 4.90
N PHE A 53 -2.84 10.53 3.99
CA PHE A 53 -2.07 11.76 3.84
C PHE A 53 -2.98 12.89 3.33
N ASP A 54 -2.54 14.13 3.55
CA ASP A 54 -3.27 15.32 3.10
C ASP A 54 -2.96 15.58 1.62
N ASP A 55 -1.93 16.36 1.31
CA ASP A 55 -1.60 16.75 -0.08
C ASP A 55 -0.36 16.07 -0.65
N GLU A 56 0.63 15.74 0.20
CA GLU A 56 1.92 15.20 -0.24
C GLU A 56 2.34 13.98 0.58
N LEU A 57 2.72 12.92 -0.13
CA LEU A 57 3.32 11.72 0.44
C LEU A 57 4.62 11.41 -0.32
N SER A 58 5.73 11.38 0.41
CA SER A 58 7.04 11.04 -0.15
C SER A 58 7.44 9.62 0.25
N ILE A 59 7.80 8.79 -0.74
CA ILE A 59 8.28 7.41 -0.55
C ILE A 59 9.76 7.37 -0.89
N GLY A 60 10.62 7.20 0.12
CA GLY A 60 12.06 7.08 -0.07
C GLY A 60 12.46 5.75 -0.71
N ALA A 61 13.67 5.70 -1.30
CA ALA A 61 14.19 4.51 -1.99
C ALA A 61 14.24 3.23 -1.13
N ASN A 62 14.29 3.37 0.20
CA ASN A 62 14.28 2.26 1.16
C ASN A 62 12.87 1.91 1.68
N GLY A 63 11.81 2.47 1.08
CA GLY A 63 10.44 2.30 1.58
C GLY A 63 10.14 3.10 2.84
N ILE A 64 10.95 4.12 3.15
CA ILE A 64 10.66 5.07 4.22
C ILE A 64 9.48 5.93 3.77
N LEU A 65 8.36 5.81 4.48
CA LEU A 65 7.17 6.60 4.25
C LEU A 65 7.27 7.86 5.10
N SER A 66 7.38 9.02 4.45
CA SER A 66 7.29 10.32 5.10
C SER A 66 6.02 10.98 4.62
N SER A 67 5.03 11.03 5.50
CA SER A 67 3.83 11.86 5.32
C SER A 67 4.01 13.10 6.19
N SER A 68 3.60 14.26 5.70
CA SER A 68 3.52 15.50 6.52
C SER A 68 2.44 15.41 7.60
N TYR A 69 1.71 14.30 7.67
CA TYR A 69 0.72 14.02 8.70
C TYR A 69 1.38 13.60 10.02
N SER A 70 1.42 14.53 10.98
CA SER A 70 1.78 14.26 12.37
C SER A 70 0.63 13.54 13.09
N ALA A 71 0.60 12.21 13.03
CA ALA A 71 -0.16 11.44 13.99
C ALA A 71 0.64 11.41 15.30
N ASN A 72 0.23 12.24 16.28
CA ASN A 72 0.66 12.08 17.66
C ASN A 72 0.23 10.70 18.17
N THR A 73 1.10 9.71 18.05
CA THR A 73 0.98 8.43 18.76
C THR A 73 2.15 8.35 19.73
N SER A 74 1.90 8.76 20.97
CA SER A 74 2.74 8.43 22.12
C SER A 74 2.67 6.93 22.35
N ILE A 75 3.85 6.31 22.52
CA ILE A 75 4.04 4.93 22.98
C ILE A 75 3.74 4.84 24.47
#